data_AF-A0A529HMA6-F1
#
_entry.id   AF-A0A529HMA6-F1
#
_cell.length_a   1.000
_cell.length_b   1.000
_cell.length_c   1.000
_cell.angle_alpha   90.00
_cell.angle_beta   90.00
_cell.angle_gamma   90.00
#
_symmetry.space_group_name_H-M   'P 1'
#
loop_
_entity.id
_entity.type
_entity.pdbx_description
1 polymer ?
#
loop_
_entity_poly.entity_id
_entity_poly.type
_entity_poly.pdbx_seq_one_letter_code
_entity_poly.pdbx_strand_id
1 'polypeptide(L)'
;MTAEEVVFISGRPSLIFPGDRDVGSLDHVVIAWDGSRVAARAMGDAMPLLQRASAISIVTVTDEKVLPGQDIAERLAHGLEARGLNAKA
;
A
#
# COMPACT_ATOMS: atom_id res chain seq x y z
N MET A 1 7.96 -16.35 -17.34
CA MET A 1 8.25 -15.42 -16.24
C MET A 1 7.06 -15.43 -15.32
N THR A 2 7.24 -15.80 -14.05
CA THR A 2 6.16 -15.87 -13.06
C THR A 2 5.89 -14.47 -12.46
N ALA A 3 4.72 -14.26 -11.85
CA ALA A 3 4.42 -13.02 -11.15
C ALA A 3 5.42 -12.75 -10.00
N GLU A 4 5.85 -13.81 -9.32
CA GLU A 4 6.87 -13.77 -8.28
C GLU A 4 8.21 -13.24 -8.82
N GLU A 5 8.69 -13.77 -9.95
CA GLU A 5 9.93 -13.31 -10.58
C GLU A 5 9.85 -11.82 -10.90
N VAL A 6 8.74 -11.35 -11.47
CA VAL A 6 8.53 -9.93 -11.80
C VAL A 6 8.63 -9.04 -10.56
N VAL A 7 7.97 -9.41 -9.46
CA VAL A 7 7.99 -8.64 -8.21
C VAL A 7 9.41 -8.50 -7.65
N PHE A 8 10.23 -9.54 -7.75
CA PHE A 8 11.59 -9.51 -7.22
C PHE A 8 12.62 -8.84 -8.13
N ILE A 9 12.47 -8.94 -9.45
CA ILE A 9 13.49 -8.45 -10.40
C ILE A 9 13.14 -7.09 -11.02
N SER A 10 11.88 -6.66 -10.95
CA SER A 10 11.48 -5.36 -11.49
C SER A 10 12.13 -4.25 -10.65
N GLY A 11 13.07 -3.50 -11.24
CA GLY A 11 13.67 -2.33 -10.60
C GLY A 11 12.70 -1.15 -10.39
N ARG A 12 11.40 -1.38 -10.62
CA ARG A 12 10.30 -0.43 -10.60
C ARG A 12 9.05 -1.10 -10.02
N PRO A 13 8.06 -0.33 -9.55
CA PRO A 13 6.78 -0.87 -9.09
C PRO A 13 6.13 -1.78 -10.14
N SER A 14 5.55 -2.88 -9.69
CA SER A 14 4.83 -3.84 -10.52
C SER A 14 3.36 -3.89 -10.14
N LEU A 15 2.49 -3.99 -11.15
CA LEU A 15 1.06 -4.22 -10.97
C LEU A 15 0.73 -5.62 -11.50
N ILE A 16 0.10 -6.43 -10.65
CA ILE A 16 -0.34 -7.79 -11.00
C ILE A 16 -1.86 -7.77 -11.09
N PHE A 17 -2.39 -8.21 -12.22
CA PHE A 17 -3.82 -8.32 -12.47
C PHE A 17 -4.21 -9.79 -12.65
N PRO A 18 -5.43 -10.19 -12.25
CA PRO A 18 -5.99 -11.49 -12.62
C PRO A 18 -6.14 -11.56 -14.15
N GLY A 19 -5.69 -12.66 -14.78
CA GLY A 19 -5.53 -12.75 -16.23
C GLY A 19 -6.73 -12.28 -17.06
N ASP A 20 -7.89 -12.91 -16.87
CA ASP A 20 -9.04 -12.72 -17.77
C ASP A 20 -10.21 -11.97 -17.08
N ARG A 21 -9.98 -11.41 -15.90
CA ARG A 21 -11.04 -10.75 -15.12
C ARG A 21 -10.94 -9.23 -15.25
N ASP A 22 -12.07 -8.62 -15.55
CA ASP A 22 -12.25 -7.20 -15.34
C ASP A 22 -12.17 -6.91 -13.84
N VAL A 23 -11.25 -6.02 -13.46
CA VAL A 23 -11.03 -5.58 -12.09
C VAL A 23 -11.89 -4.38 -11.70
N GLY A 24 -12.59 -3.77 -12.65
CA GLY A 24 -13.44 -2.61 -12.41
C GLY A 24 -12.67 -1.40 -11.86
N SER A 25 -13.36 -0.57 -11.09
CA SER A 25 -12.79 0.60 -10.43
C SER A 25 -12.02 0.22 -9.15
N LEU A 26 -10.83 0.80 -8.99
CA LEU A 26 -10.01 0.66 -7.78
C LEU A 26 -10.39 1.74 -6.76
N ASP A 27 -11.59 1.61 -6.20
CA ASP A 27 -12.17 2.64 -5.32
C ASP A 27 -11.67 2.56 -3.87
N HIS A 28 -11.20 1.40 -3.44
CA HIS A 28 -10.66 1.18 -2.10
C HIS A 28 -9.27 0.56 -2.19
N VAL A 29 -8.28 1.25 -1.65
CA VAL A 29 -6.89 0.76 -1.60
C VAL A 29 -6.54 0.33 -0.18
N VAL A 30 -5.97 -0.85 -0.05
CA VAL A 30 -5.41 -1.33 1.22
C VAL A 30 -3.88 -1.26 1.15
N ILE A 31 -3.27 -0.64 2.14
CA ILE A 31 -1.82 -0.52 2.28
C ILE A 31 -1.37 -1.45 3.40
N ALA A 32 -0.60 -2.48 3.06
CA ALA A 32 0.12 -3.26 4.05
C ALA A 32 1.31 -2.43 4.56
N TRP A 33 1.30 -2.12 5.85
CA TRP A 33 2.25 -1.21 6.47
C TRP A 33 3.00 -1.87 7.62
N ASP A 34 4.32 -1.79 7.57
CA ASP A 34 5.22 -2.29 8.61
C ASP A 34 6.25 -1.25 9.06
N GLY A 35 6.13 -0.01 8.57
CA GLY A 35 7.08 1.08 8.83
C GLY A 35 8.44 0.92 8.16
N SER A 36 8.63 -0.09 7.30
CA SER A 36 9.90 -0.32 6.61
C SER A 36 10.13 0.66 5.46
N ARG A 37 11.39 0.79 5.04
CA ARG A 37 11.77 1.59 3.86
C ARG A 37 11.13 1.07 2.58
N VAL A 38 10.95 -0.24 2.46
CA VAL A 38 10.34 -0.86 1.27
C VAL A 38 8.84 -0.59 1.21
N ALA A 39 8.13 -0.65 2.35
CA ALA A 39 6.72 -0.26 2.43
C ALA A 39 6.53 1.23 2.15
N ALA A 40 7.38 2.10 2.70
CA ALA A 40 7.35 3.53 2.42
C ALA A 40 7.55 3.84 0.92
N ARG A 41 8.47 3.12 0.26
CA ARG A 41 8.69 3.24 -1.18
C ARG A 41 7.47 2.76 -1.98
N ALA A 42 6.93 1.59 -1.66
CA ALA A 42 5.74 1.05 -2.33
C ALA A 42 4.53 1.99 -2.22
N MET A 43 4.30 2.57 -1.03
CA MET A 43 3.26 3.59 -0.82
C MET A 43 3.51 4.85 -1.66
N GLY A 44 4.75 5.37 -1.67
CA GLY A 44 5.11 6.53 -2.47
C GLY A 44 4.88 6.30 -3.97
N ASP A 45 5.29 5.13 -4.46
CA ASP A 45 5.09 4.68 -5.83
C ASP A 45 3.60 4.50 -6.19
N ALA A 46 2.75 4.14 -5.22
CA ALA A 46 1.31 3.99 -5.37
C ALA A 46 0.51 5.30 -5.26
N MET A 47 1.15 6.45 -5.02
CA MET A 47 0.45 7.74 -4.82
C MET A 47 -0.58 8.09 -5.91
N PRO A 48 -0.33 7.87 -7.21
CA PRO A 48 -1.34 8.14 -8.25
C PRO A 48 -2.61 7.30 -8.11
N LEU A 49 -2.51 6.09 -7.54
CA LEU A 49 -3.66 5.25 -7.23
C LEU A 49 -4.39 5.75 -5.99
N LEU A 50 -3.63 6.12 -4.94
CA LEU A 50 -4.19 6.64 -3.69
C LEU A 50 -4.98 7.93 -3.89
N GLN A 51 -4.52 8.81 -4.78
CA GLN A 51 -5.21 10.05 -5.13
C GLN A 51 -6.56 9.84 -5.83
N ARG A 52 -6.79 8.66 -6.43
CA ARG A 52 -8.02 8.29 -7.13
C ARG A 52 -8.94 7.42 -6.28
N ALA A 53 -8.45 6.91 -5.16
CA ALA A 53 -9.21 6.04 -4.27
C ALA A 53 -10.23 6.86 -3.48
N SER A 54 -11.43 6.31 -3.34
CA SER A 54 -12.49 6.84 -2.47
C SER A 54 -12.21 6.59 -0.99
N ALA A 55 -11.46 5.53 -0.69
CA ALA A 55 -11.05 5.13 0.65
C ALA A 55 -9.67 4.46 0.63
N ILE A 56 -8.92 4.63 1.73
CA ILE A 56 -7.63 3.99 1.95
C ILE A 56 -7.66 3.35 3.35
N SER A 57 -7.33 2.07 3.43
CA SER A 57 -7.14 1.37 4.71
C SER A 57 -5.68 1.00 4.90
N ILE A 58 -5.13 1.30 6.06
CA ILE A 58 -3.74 0.99 6.41
C ILE A 58 -3.77 -0.16 7.39
N VAL A 59 -3.14 -1.27 7.03
CA VAL A 59 -3.19 -2.50 7.81
C VAL A 59 -1.78 -2.85 8.26
N THR A 60 -1.60 -2.99 9.57
CA THR A 60 -0.35 -3.48 10.17
C THR A 60 -0.58 -4.84 10.78
N VAL A 61 0.33 -5.79 10.51
CA VAL A 61 0.36 -7.10 11.17
C VAL A 61 1.42 -7.07 12.27
N THR A 62 1.01 -7.26 13.52
CA THR A 62 1.86 -7.05 14.70
C THR A 62 2.63 -8.28 15.17
N ASP A 63 2.15 -9.49 14.85
CA ASP A 63 2.63 -10.73 15.47
C ASP A 63 3.71 -11.46 14.65
N GLU A 64 4.11 -10.90 13.51
CA GLU A 64 5.07 -11.51 12.60
C GLU A 64 6.52 -11.06 12.86
N LYS A 65 6.73 -9.82 13.31
CA LYS A 65 8.06 -9.23 13.53
C LYS A 65 8.02 -8.02 14.46
N VAL A 66 9.19 -7.61 14.94
CA VAL A 66 9.34 -6.36 15.70
C VAL A 66 9.14 -5.16 14.78
N LEU A 67 8.13 -4.36 15.08
CA LEU A 67 7.81 -3.13 14.36
C LEU A 67 8.59 -1.94 14.93
N PRO A 68 8.87 -0.90 14.11
CA PRO A 68 9.70 0.24 14.52
C PRO A 68 9.04 1.18 15.54
N GLY A 69 7.79 0.92 15.94
CA GLY A 69 7.07 1.68 16.95
C GLY A 69 5.64 1.19 17.14
N GLN A 70 4.96 1.79 18.10
CA GLN A 70 3.51 1.67 18.27
C GLN A 70 2.79 2.63 17.31
N ASP A 71 1.53 2.33 17.00
CA ASP A 71 0.60 3.18 16.24
C ASP A 71 1.14 3.63 14.86
N ILE A 72 1.95 2.77 14.22
CA ILE A 72 2.59 3.11 12.93
C ILE A 72 1.57 3.26 11.80
N ALA A 73 0.43 2.58 11.88
CA ALA A 73 -0.66 2.70 10.91
C ALA A 73 -1.37 4.05 11.08
N GLU A 74 -1.71 4.42 12.31
CA GLU A 74 -2.40 5.66 12.67
C GLU A 74 -1.57 6.87 12.28
N ARG A 75 -0.26 6.83 12.52
CA ARG A 75 0.66 7.89 12.10
C ARG A 75 0.68 8.06 10.58
N LEU A 76 0.65 6.96 9.84
CA LEU A 76 0.57 7.02 8.38
C LEU A 76 -0.79 7.54 7.92
N ALA A 77 -1.88 7.07 8.53
CA ALA A 77 -3.24 7.52 8.22
C ALA A 77 -3.35 9.03 8.37
N HIS A 78 -2.90 9.55 9.51
CA HIS A 78 -2.88 10.98 9.78
C HIS A 78 -2.05 11.77 8.75
N GLY A 79 -0.90 11.23 8.34
CA GLY A 79 -0.06 11.85 7.31
C GLY A 79 -0.73 11.89 5.92
N LEU A 80 -1.52 10.88 5.57
CA LEU A 80 -2.29 10.85 4.32
C LEU A 80 -3.54 11.75 4.40
N GLU A 81 -4.23 11.78 5.54
CA GLU A 81 -5.35 12.70 5.82
C GLU A 81 -4.90 14.17 5.71
N ALA A 82 -3.74 14.51 6.24
CA ALA A 82 -3.15 15.85 6.11
C ALA A 82 -2.87 16.25 4.64
N ARG A 83 -2.83 15.27 3.72
CA ARG A 83 -2.68 15.49 2.27
C ARG A 83 -4.02 15.45 1.52
N GLY A 84 -5.14 15.41 2.25
CA GLY A 84 -6.49 15.39 1.71
C GLY A 84 -6.97 14.01 1.24
N LEU A 85 -6.30 12.93 1.66
CA LEU A 85 -6.69 11.56 1.31
C LEU A 85 -7.54 10.94 2.41
N ASN A 86 -8.59 10.20 2.03
CA ASN A 86 -9.48 9.51 2.99
C ASN A 86 -8.83 8.21 3.48
N ALA A 87 -7.92 8.31 4.45
CA ALA A 87 -7.14 7.19 4.98
C ALA A 87 -7.49 6.86 6.43
N LYS A 88 -7.57 5.57 6.76
CA LYS A 88 -7.84 5.07 8.12
C LYS A 88 -6.93 3.89 8.45
N ALA A 89 -6.48 3.81 9.70
CA ALA A 89 -5.80 2.66 10.27
C ALA A 89 -6.81 1.65 10.82
#